data_AF-A0A6I3KTA0-F1
#
_entry.id   AF-A0A6I3KTA0-F1
#
_cell.length_a   1.000
_cell.length_b   1.000
_cell.length_c   1.000
_cell.angle_alpha   90.00
_cell.angle_beta   90.00
_cell.angle_gamma   90.00
#
_symmetry.space_group_name_H-M   'P 1'
#
loop_
_entity.id
_entity.type
_entity.pdbx_description
1 polymer ?
#
loop_
_entity_poly.entity_id
_entity_poly.type
_entity_poly.pdbx_seq_one_letter_code
_entity_poly.pdbx_strand_id
1 'polypeptide(L)'
;MVKLRILRLLPAAALSLAAVVPPTVSVHAEELVGRSVTLAGRKMNCGKTDIMIDRSLPSEGGAGETVLILNPNMLNQQPPTVRLFVFTHECGHITVGDSELDADCFAVNRGVKDGWLDRKGLAEVCDSFEGAPETDTHPSAKRRCVNLDRCFAKAEADMTPIAPKPVPARLPAKLPPVETAGAPELPVAKSAATGQPNPGQPKVLSAWRCTDPLPITTGSVDPIGQVIKKDAEHTERCR
;
A
#
# COMPACT_ATOMS: atom_id res chain seq x y z
N MET A 1 31.68 39.01 84.29
CA MET A 1 30.91 39.58 83.16
C MET A 1 31.55 39.12 81.86
N VAL A 2 30.93 38.19 81.13
CA VAL A 2 31.39 37.74 79.80
C VAL A 2 30.15 37.61 78.91
N LYS A 3 30.12 38.34 77.78
CA LYS A 3 29.01 38.41 76.82
C LYS A 3 29.08 37.23 75.86
N LEU A 4 28.11 36.31 75.93
CA LEU A 4 27.98 35.19 74.99
C LEU A 4 27.19 35.64 73.75
N ARG A 5 27.83 35.64 72.58
CA ARG A 5 27.19 35.96 71.28
C ARG A 5 26.48 34.71 70.74
N ILE A 6 25.17 34.80 70.58
CA ILE A 6 24.34 33.77 69.94
C ILE A 6 24.47 33.92 68.42
N LEU A 7 25.06 32.92 67.77
CA LEU A 7 25.13 32.82 66.31
C LEU A 7 23.84 32.13 65.81
N ARG A 8 23.00 32.85 65.06
CA ARG A 8 21.81 32.28 64.42
C ARG A 8 22.21 31.58 63.12
N LEU A 9 22.03 30.27 63.06
CA LEU A 9 22.09 29.48 61.82
C LEU A 9 20.68 29.46 61.19
N LEU A 10 20.58 29.94 59.95
CA LEU A 10 19.40 29.81 59.10
C LEU A 10 19.50 28.51 58.29
N PRO A 11 18.45 27.66 58.23
CA PRO A 11 18.44 26.52 57.34
C PRO A 11 18.11 27.00 55.92
N ALA A 12 19.01 26.75 54.98
CA ALA A 12 18.75 26.90 53.54
C ALA A 12 17.89 25.72 53.08
N ALA A 13 16.60 25.96 52.85
CA ALA A 13 15.71 25.00 52.21
C ALA A 13 15.99 25.00 50.70
N ALA A 14 16.64 23.95 50.19
CA ALA A 14 16.77 23.71 48.77
C ALA A 14 15.44 23.17 48.22
N LEU A 15 14.68 24.02 47.51
CA LEU A 15 13.54 23.56 46.71
C LEU A 15 14.07 22.85 45.45
N SER A 16 13.98 21.53 45.41
CA SER A 16 14.11 20.77 44.18
C SER A 16 12.84 20.93 43.34
N LEU A 17 12.89 21.75 42.29
CA LEU A 17 11.87 21.74 41.24
C LEU A 17 12.00 20.43 40.46
N ALA A 18 11.11 19.48 40.70
CA ALA A 18 10.88 18.38 39.78
C ALA A 18 10.27 18.96 38.49
N ALA A 19 11.06 19.00 37.42
CA ALA A 19 10.55 19.32 36.09
C ALA A 19 9.58 18.21 35.66
N VAL A 20 8.29 18.51 35.68
CA VAL A 20 7.27 17.66 35.07
C VAL A 20 7.49 17.72 33.57
N VAL A 21 8.14 16.70 33.01
CA VAL A 21 8.25 16.53 31.57
C VAL A 21 6.86 16.08 31.09
N PRO A 22 6.14 16.88 30.28
CA PRO A 22 4.86 16.42 29.74
C PRO A 22 5.10 15.16 28.88
N PRO A 23 4.22 14.15 28.96
CA PRO A 23 4.32 13.01 28.06
C PRO A 23 4.22 13.51 26.62
N THR A 24 5.20 13.19 25.80
CA THR A 24 5.14 13.40 24.35
C THR A 24 4.01 12.52 23.84
N VAL A 25 2.87 13.14 23.51
CA VAL A 25 1.77 12.47 22.81
C VAL A 25 2.34 12.06 21.46
N SER A 26 2.49 10.75 21.25
CA SER A 26 2.91 10.22 19.95
C SER A 26 1.77 10.46 18.98
N VAL A 27 1.82 11.59 18.26
CA VAL A 27 0.89 11.86 17.17
C VAL A 27 1.13 10.76 16.13
N HIS A 28 0.10 9.95 15.90
CA HIS A 28 0.06 8.98 14.80
C HIS A 28 0.05 9.78 13.49
N ALA A 29 1.23 10.23 13.07
CA ALA A 29 1.34 11.25 12.04
C ALA A 29 1.25 10.59 10.66
N GLU A 30 0.27 11.04 9.89
CA GLU A 30 0.28 10.97 8.44
C GLU A 30 1.58 11.62 7.93
N GLU A 31 2.33 10.90 7.10
CA GLU A 31 3.64 11.33 6.63
C GLU A 31 3.72 11.21 5.11
N LEU A 32 3.91 12.33 4.42
CA LEU A 32 4.16 12.31 2.98
C LEU A 32 5.61 11.89 2.71
N VAL A 33 5.80 10.75 2.06
CA VAL A 33 7.13 10.15 1.80
C VAL A 33 7.61 10.35 0.36
N GLY A 34 6.91 11.16 -0.43
CA GLY A 34 7.23 11.47 -1.82
C GLY A 34 6.56 10.50 -2.80
N ARG A 35 7.16 10.28 -3.98
CA ARG A 35 6.52 9.53 -5.09
C ARG A 35 7.03 8.11 -5.29
N SER A 36 7.93 7.67 -4.41
CA SER A 36 8.43 6.31 -4.45
C SER A 36 8.67 5.77 -3.06
N VAL A 37 8.36 4.50 -2.87
CA VAL A 37 8.56 3.77 -1.62
C VAL A 37 9.31 2.48 -1.91
N THR A 38 10.03 1.93 -0.93
CA THR A 38 10.58 0.58 -1.03
C THR A 38 9.65 -0.39 -0.33
N LEU A 39 9.11 -1.36 -1.07
CA LEU A 39 8.26 -2.43 -0.56
C LEU A 39 8.84 -3.77 -1.00
N ALA A 40 8.96 -4.73 -0.08
CA ALA A 40 9.50 -6.06 -0.38
C ALA A 40 10.86 -6.02 -1.11
N GLY A 41 11.73 -5.05 -0.77
CA GLY A 41 13.03 -4.86 -1.42
C GLY A 41 12.98 -4.26 -2.82
N ARG A 42 11.79 -3.85 -3.31
CA ARG A 42 11.59 -3.25 -4.64
C ARG A 42 11.18 -1.79 -4.49
N LYS A 43 11.76 -0.93 -5.34
CA LYS A 43 11.35 0.48 -5.45
C LYS A 43 10.06 0.56 -6.26
N MET A 44 8.98 0.99 -5.62
CA MET A 44 7.65 1.15 -6.19
C MET A 44 7.34 2.64 -6.41
N ASN A 45 6.56 2.96 -7.45
CA ASN A 45 6.01 4.29 -7.72
C ASN A 45 4.69 4.15 -8.48
N CYS A 46 3.84 5.18 -8.41
CA CYS A 46 2.58 5.27 -9.15
C CYS A 46 2.57 6.53 -10.02
N GLY A 47 3.54 6.63 -10.95
CA GLY A 47 3.64 7.79 -11.83
C GLY A 47 3.91 9.10 -11.08
N LYS A 48 2.95 10.03 -11.12
CA LYS A 48 3.06 11.35 -10.46
C LYS A 48 2.39 11.39 -9.08
N THR A 49 1.76 10.30 -8.66
CA THR A 49 1.02 10.20 -7.40
C THR A 49 1.98 10.28 -6.21
N ASP A 50 1.57 11.08 -5.24
CA ASP A 50 2.25 11.21 -3.96
C ASP A 50 1.87 10.04 -3.03
N ILE A 51 2.82 9.57 -2.24
CA ILE A 51 2.65 8.43 -1.32
C ILE A 51 2.64 8.97 0.11
N MET A 52 1.60 8.63 0.85
CA MET A 52 1.42 8.96 2.24
C MET A 52 1.49 7.69 3.09
N ILE A 53 2.12 7.81 4.26
CA ILE A 53 2.15 6.79 5.28
C ILE A 53 1.14 7.18 6.35
N ASP A 54 0.14 6.34 6.58
CA ASP A 54 -0.80 6.47 7.68
C ASP A 54 -0.82 5.16 8.47
N ARG A 55 -0.32 5.20 9.70
CA ARG A 55 -0.21 4.02 10.58
C ARG A 55 -1.52 3.70 11.31
N SER A 56 -2.48 4.62 11.29
CA SER A 56 -3.81 4.51 11.88
C SER A 56 -4.88 4.09 10.87
N LEU A 57 -4.58 4.17 9.57
CA LEU A 57 -5.45 3.65 8.52
C LEU A 57 -5.87 2.20 8.87
N PRO A 58 -7.17 1.87 8.92
CA PRO A 58 -7.64 0.55 9.36
C PRO A 58 -7.38 -0.55 8.30
N SER A 59 -6.41 -0.32 7.42
CA SER A 59 -6.22 -1.04 6.17
C SER A 59 -4.74 -1.13 5.82
N GLU A 60 -4.34 -2.09 4.99
CA GLU A 60 -2.98 -2.12 4.43
C GLU A 60 -2.68 -0.92 3.51
N GLY A 61 -3.69 -0.42 2.79
CA GLY A 61 -3.56 0.69 1.88
C GLY A 61 -4.91 1.32 1.51
N GLY A 62 -4.83 2.46 0.85
CA GLY A 62 -5.99 3.16 0.31
C GLY A 62 -5.61 4.15 -0.77
N ALA A 63 -6.61 4.62 -1.50
CA ALA A 63 -6.44 5.61 -2.54
C ALA A 63 -7.32 6.84 -2.29
N GLY A 64 -6.72 8.01 -2.44
CA GLY A 64 -7.44 9.26 -2.69
C GLY A 64 -7.31 9.66 -4.16
N GLU A 65 -7.86 10.83 -4.53
CA GLU A 65 -7.82 11.31 -5.92
C GLU A 65 -6.40 11.46 -6.48
N THR A 66 -5.43 11.84 -5.65
CA THR A 66 -4.04 12.13 -6.06
C THR A 66 -2.98 11.55 -5.13
N VAL A 67 -3.41 10.83 -4.08
CA VAL A 67 -2.54 10.27 -3.04
C VAL A 67 -2.78 8.78 -2.90
N LEU A 68 -1.69 8.03 -2.77
CA LEU A 68 -1.71 6.63 -2.41
C LEU A 68 -1.28 6.51 -0.94
N ILE A 69 -2.10 5.88 -0.12
CA ILE A 69 -1.92 5.82 1.33
C ILE A 69 -1.54 4.39 1.69
N LEU A 70 -0.54 4.23 2.55
CA LEU A 70 -0.06 2.94 3.00
C LEU A 70 -0.02 2.88 4.52
N ASN A 71 -0.48 1.75 5.08
CA ASN A 71 -0.22 1.42 6.47
C ASN A 71 0.95 0.43 6.58
N PRO A 72 2.15 0.90 6.96
CA PRO A 72 3.30 0.02 7.09
C PRO A 72 3.14 -1.00 8.22
N ASN A 73 2.34 -0.74 9.26
CA ASN A 73 2.12 -1.68 10.36
C ASN A 73 1.38 -2.93 9.88
N MET A 74 0.36 -2.75 9.04
CA MET A 74 -0.42 -3.87 8.48
C MET A 74 0.32 -4.50 7.30
N LEU A 75 0.88 -3.70 6.38
CA LEU A 75 1.64 -4.22 5.24
C LEU A 75 2.83 -5.08 5.67
N ASN A 76 3.54 -4.73 6.74
CA ASN A 76 4.69 -5.52 7.19
C ASN A 76 4.30 -6.90 7.75
N GLN A 77 3.03 -7.16 8.03
CA GLN A 77 2.51 -8.47 8.43
C GLN A 77 2.16 -9.35 7.22
N GLN A 78 2.10 -8.76 6.03
CA GLN A 78 1.73 -9.45 4.81
C GLN A 78 2.94 -10.07 4.07
N PRO A 79 2.75 -11.16 3.33
CA PRO A 79 3.78 -11.69 2.44
C PRO A 79 4.32 -10.63 1.46
N PRO A 80 5.59 -10.73 1.03
CA PRO A 80 6.19 -9.79 0.08
C PRO A 80 5.32 -9.50 -1.15
N THR A 81 4.71 -10.54 -1.73
CA THR A 81 3.85 -10.41 -2.92
C THR A 81 2.58 -9.61 -2.63
N VAL A 82 1.93 -9.86 -1.49
CA VAL A 82 0.71 -9.18 -1.08
C VAL A 82 0.98 -7.68 -0.87
N ARG A 83 2.14 -7.32 -0.31
CA ARG A 83 2.54 -5.91 -0.16
C ARG A 83 2.68 -5.17 -1.48
N LEU A 84 3.27 -5.85 -2.47
CA LEU A 84 3.41 -5.30 -3.82
C LEU A 84 2.04 -5.22 -4.51
N PHE A 85 1.18 -6.21 -4.29
CA PHE A 85 -0.18 -6.22 -4.80
C PHE A 85 -0.99 -5.06 -4.26
N VAL A 86 -1.06 -4.86 -2.94
CA VAL A 86 -1.78 -3.74 -2.31
C VAL A 86 -1.33 -2.40 -2.90
N PHE A 87 -0.02 -2.13 -2.92
CA PHE A 87 0.49 -0.90 -3.53
C PHE A 87 0.01 -0.71 -4.98
N THR A 88 0.10 -1.77 -5.78
CA THR A 88 -0.22 -1.68 -7.20
C THR A 88 -1.72 -1.60 -7.42
N HIS A 89 -2.52 -2.21 -6.54
CA HIS A 89 -3.97 -2.13 -6.51
C HIS A 89 -4.44 -0.71 -6.19
N GLU A 90 -3.89 -0.06 -5.15
CA GLU A 90 -4.22 1.35 -4.87
C GLU A 90 -3.81 2.28 -6.01
N CYS A 91 -2.70 1.98 -6.68
CA CYS A 91 -2.33 2.68 -7.91
C CYS A 91 -3.32 2.44 -9.06
N GLY A 92 -3.94 1.26 -9.07
CA GLY A 92 -5.04 0.91 -9.97
C GLY A 92 -6.23 1.85 -9.78
N HIS A 93 -6.68 2.08 -8.54
CA HIS A 93 -7.78 3.03 -8.28
C HIS A 93 -7.51 4.42 -8.87
N ILE A 94 -6.28 4.92 -8.73
CA ILE A 94 -5.88 6.22 -9.29
C ILE A 94 -5.82 6.21 -10.82
N THR A 95 -5.52 5.06 -11.44
CA THR A 95 -5.25 4.97 -12.88
C THR A 95 -6.46 4.56 -13.71
N VAL A 96 -7.28 3.65 -13.19
CA VAL A 96 -8.41 3.02 -13.92
C VAL A 96 -9.77 3.28 -13.26
N GLY A 97 -9.80 3.95 -12.11
CA GLY A 97 -11.01 4.34 -11.38
C GLY A 97 -11.37 3.42 -10.22
N ASP A 98 -12.49 3.70 -9.57
CA ASP A 98 -12.88 3.13 -8.27
C ASP A 98 -13.32 1.65 -8.33
N SER A 99 -13.33 1.04 -9.51
CA SER A 99 -13.72 -0.36 -9.68
C SER A 99 -12.66 -1.29 -9.10
N GLU A 100 -13.01 -1.95 -7.99
CA GLU A 100 -12.24 -3.01 -7.34
C GLU A 100 -11.70 -4.07 -8.32
N LEU A 101 -12.54 -4.51 -9.25
CA LEU A 101 -12.17 -5.56 -10.20
C LEU A 101 -11.22 -5.03 -11.29
N ASP A 102 -11.30 -3.75 -11.64
CA ASP A 102 -10.38 -3.14 -12.60
C ASP A 102 -9.04 -2.82 -11.94
N ALA A 103 -9.04 -2.36 -10.68
CA ALA A 103 -7.85 -2.17 -9.86
C ALA A 103 -7.10 -3.50 -9.63
N ASP A 104 -7.83 -4.59 -9.36
CA ASP A 104 -7.28 -5.96 -9.32
C ASP A 104 -6.55 -6.33 -10.61
N CYS A 105 -7.19 -6.13 -11.76
CA CYS A 105 -6.61 -6.46 -13.05
C CYS A 105 -5.43 -5.55 -13.39
N PHE A 106 -5.47 -4.28 -13.01
CA PHE A 106 -4.33 -3.37 -13.13
C PHE A 106 -3.13 -3.90 -12.33
N ALA A 107 -3.34 -4.27 -11.07
CA ALA A 107 -2.30 -4.82 -10.20
C ALA A 107 -1.70 -6.11 -10.75
N VAL A 108 -2.55 -7.02 -11.22
CA VAL A 108 -2.12 -8.30 -11.81
C VAL A 108 -1.33 -8.10 -13.10
N ASN A 109 -1.86 -7.32 -14.04
CA ASN A 109 -1.20 -7.06 -15.32
C ASN A 109 0.18 -6.43 -15.11
N ARG A 110 0.26 -5.46 -14.20
CA ARG A 110 1.53 -4.82 -13.86
C ARG A 110 2.46 -5.79 -13.14
N GLY A 111 1.94 -6.63 -12.27
CA GLY A 111 2.74 -7.60 -11.51
C GLY A 111 3.39 -8.67 -12.35
N VAL A 112 2.65 -9.20 -13.32
CA VAL A 112 3.16 -10.16 -14.29
C VAL A 112 4.20 -9.47 -15.20
N LYS A 113 3.87 -8.28 -15.72
CA LYS A 113 4.78 -7.51 -16.58
C LYS A 113 6.10 -7.15 -15.91
N ASP A 114 6.05 -6.75 -14.63
CA ASP A 114 7.22 -6.37 -13.85
C ASP A 114 7.92 -7.58 -13.20
N GLY A 115 7.43 -8.80 -13.43
CA GLY A 115 8.07 -10.07 -13.05
C GLY A 115 8.07 -10.37 -11.55
N TRP A 116 7.18 -9.77 -10.76
CA TRP A 116 7.08 -10.05 -9.32
C TRP A 116 5.86 -10.87 -8.92
N LEU A 117 4.86 -10.97 -9.81
CA LEU A 117 3.67 -11.78 -9.58
C LEU A 117 3.73 -13.04 -10.43
N ASP A 118 3.76 -14.19 -9.77
CA ASP A 118 3.61 -15.51 -10.39
C ASP A 118 2.37 -16.23 -9.83
N ARG A 119 2.17 -17.49 -10.26
CA ARG A 119 1.01 -18.28 -9.84
C ARG A 119 0.94 -18.49 -8.32
N LYS A 120 2.09 -18.65 -7.65
CA LYS A 120 2.16 -18.83 -6.20
C LYS A 120 1.81 -17.51 -5.51
N GLY A 121 2.41 -16.41 -5.97
CA GLY A 121 2.14 -15.06 -5.51
C GLY A 121 0.67 -14.67 -5.65
N LEU A 122 0.01 -15.08 -6.73
CA LEU A 122 -1.41 -14.85 -6.91
C LEU A 122 -2.27 -15.61 -5.89
N ALA A 123 -1.85 -16.83 -5.52
CA ALA A 123 -2.51 -17.58 -4.45
C ALA A 123 -2.34 -16.87 -3.10
N GLU A 124 -1.14 -16.36 -2.79
CA GLU A 124 -0.90 -15.56 -1.58
C GLU A 124 -1.80 -14.31 -1.52
N VAL A 125 -2.00 -13.62 -2.65
CA VAL A 125 -2.93 -12.49 -2.76
C VAL A 125 -4.37 -12.95 -2.47
N CYS A 126 -4.81 -14.05 -3.07
CA CYS A 126 -6.14 -14.59 -2.81
C CYS A 126 -6.37 -14.97 -1.35
N ASP A 127 -5.40 -15.63 -0.72
CA ASP A 127 -5.47 -16.01 0.69
C ASP A 127 -5.52 -14.77 1.60
N SER A 128 -4.84 -13.68 1.21
CA SER A 128 -4.86 -12.42 1.96
C SER A 128 -6.22 -11.73 2.02
N PHE A 129 -7.21 -12.16 1.23
CA PHE A 129 -8.59 -11.66 1.33
C PHE A 129 -9.40 -12.36 2.42
N GLU A 130 -8.88 -13.44 3.02
CA GLU A 130 -9.46 -14.14 4.18
C GLU A 130 -10.94 -14.54 4.02
N GLY A 131 -11.38 -14.78 2.79
CA GLY A 131 -12.77 -15.17 2.52
C GLY A 131 -13.81 -14.08 2.81
N ALA A 132 -13.41 -12.80 2.85
CA ALA A 132 -14.32 -11.68 3.11
C ALA A 132 -15.59 -11.72 2.24
N PRO A 133 -16.79 -11.51 2.83
CA PRO A 133 -18.05 -11.48 2.09
C PRO A 133 -18.16 -10.22 1.22
N GLU A 134 -19.15 -10.21 0.33
CA GLU A 134 -19.50 -9.01 -0.45
C GLU A 134 -20.03 -7.92 0.49
N THR A 135 -19.66 -6.66 0.22
CA THR A 135 -20.26 -5.46 0.83
C THR A 135 -20.80 -4.54 -0.26
N ASP A 136 -21.47 -3.46 0.13
CA ASP A 136 -21.98 -2.48 -0.85
C ASP A 136 -20.86 -1.83 -1.69
N THR A 137 -19.63 -1.83 -1.16
CA THR A 137 -18.49 -1.16 -1.79
C THR A 137 -17.42 -2.12 -2.28
N HIS A 138 -17.38 -3.37 -1.79
CA HIS A 138 -16.33 -4.33 -2.11
C HIS A 138 -16.89 -5.67 -2.58
N PRO A 139 -16.42 -6.19 -3.74
CA PRO A 139 -16.71 -7.56 -4.14
C PRO A 139 -16.15 -8.57 -3.15
N SER A 140 -16.86 -9.69 -2.97
CA SER A 140 -16.42 -10.80 -2.13
C SER A 140 -15.05 -11.32 -2.55
N ALA A 141 -14.28 -11.82 -1.57
CA ALA A 141 -12.97 -12.42 -1.79
C ALA A 141 -12.99 -13.47 -2.91
N LYS A 142 -14.03 -14.32 -2.93
CA LYS A 142 -14.22 -15.34 -3.98
C LYS A 142 -14.36 -14.72 -5.36
N ARG A 143 -15.16 -13.67 -5.50
CA ARG A 143 -15.38 -12.98 -6.79
C ARG A 143 -14.11 -12.28 -7.26
N ARG A 144 -13.39 -11.64 -6.36
CA ARG A 144 -12.09 -11.02 -6.66
C ARG A 144 -11.06 -12.05 -7.09
N CYS A 145 -10.95 -13.18 -6.40
CA CYS A 145 -10.02 -14.24 -6.79
C CYS A 145 -10.28 -14.82 -8.18
N VAL A 146 -11.54 -15.06 -8.54
CA VAL A 146 -11.89 -15.48 -9.91
C VAL A 146 -11.49 -14.41 -10.94
N ASN A 147 -11.64 -13.13 -10.60
CA ASN A 147 -11.21 -12.02 -11.45
C ASN A 147 -9.69 -11.95 -11.60
N LEU A 148 -8.95 -12.08 -10.50
CA LEU A 148 -7.50 -12.12 -10.45
C LEU A 148 -6.94 -13.25 -11.32
N ASP A 149 -7.49 -14.47 -11.20
CA ASP A 149 -7.11 -15.63 -12.02
C ASP A 149 -7.30 -15.36 -13.52
N ARG A 150 -8.44 -14.77 -13.90
CA ARG A 150 -8.72 -14.39 -15.28
C ARG A 150 -7.72 -13.37 -15.80
N CYS A 151 -7.42 -12.33 -15.02
CA CYS A 151 -6.50 -11.27 -15.41
C CYS A 151 -5.05 -11.77 -15.47
N PHE A 152 -4.67 -12.71 -14.60
CA PHE A 152 -3.36 -13.33 -14.62
C PHE A 152 -3.15 -14.20 -15.85
N ALA A 153 -4.10 -15.07 -16.17
CA ALA A 153 -4.05 -15.91 -17.36
C ALA A 153 -3.94 -15.07 -18.65
N LYS A 154 -4.67 -13.94 -18.70
CA LYS A 154 -4.55 -12.98 -19.79
C LYS A 154 -3.17 -12.33 -19.84
N ALA A 155 -2.66 -11.85 -18.71
CA ALA A 155 -1.35 -11.19 -18.65
C ALA A 155 -0.21 -12.14 -19.06
N GLU A 156 -0.23 -13.40 -18.62
CA GLU A 156 0.75 -14.41 -19.04
C GLU A 156 0.69 -14.70 -20.54
N ALA A 157 -0.52 -14.81 -21.09
CA ALA A 157 -0.71 -15.01 -22.53
C ALA A 157 -0.16 -13.82 -23.33
N ASP A 158 -0.40 -12.59 -22.87
CA ASP A 158 0.10 -11.36 -23.51
C ASP A 158 1.64 -11.24 -23.41
N MET A 159 2.26 -11.83 -22.39
CA MET A 159 3.72 -11.85 -22.20
C MET A 159 4.43 -12.97 -22.96
N THR A 160 3.69 -13.99 -23.42
CA THR A 160 4.26 -15.10 -24.18
C THR A 160 4.60 -14.61 -25.59
N PRO A 161 5.88 -14.66 -26.02
CA PRO A 161 6.23 -14.27 -27.38
C PRO A 161 5.46 -15.16 -28.36
N ILE A 162 4.70 -14.55 -29.26
CA ILE A 162 4.11 -15.29 -30.38
C ILE A 162 5.29 -15.86 -31.16
N ALA A 163 5.43 -17.18 -31.17
CA ALA A 163 6.42 -17.83 -32.00
C ALA A 163 6.27 -17.27 -33.43
N PRO A 164 7.34 -16.76 -34.06
CA PRO A 164 7.23 -16.24 -35.41
C PRO A 164 6.63 -17.33 -36.29
N LYS A 165 5.63 -16.98 -37.11
CA LYS A 165 5.09 -17.90 -38.12
C LYS A 165 6.28 -18.55 -38.83
N PRO A 166 6.33 -19.89 -38.96
CA PRO A 166 7.41 -20.53 -39.69
C PRO A 166 7.53 -19.87 -41.06
N VAL A 167 8.61 -19.12 -41.28
CA VAL A 167 8.94 -18.63 -42.61
C VAL A 167 9.21 -19.89 -43.43
N PRO A 168 8.52 -20.13 -44.56
CA PRO A 168 8.83 -21.26 -45.43
C PRO A 168 10.34 -21.20 -45.71
N ALA A 169 11.04 -22.29 -45.41
CA ALA A 169 12.49 -22.35 -45.60
C ALA A 169 12.79 -22.01 -47.06
N ARG A 170 13.31 -20.81 -47.30
CA ARG A 170 13.95 -20.49 -48.58
C ARG A 170 15.23 -21.31 -48.59
N LEU A 171 15.36 -22.19 -49.59
CA LEU A 171 16.61 -22.88 -49.88
C LEU A 171 17.77 -21.87 -49.85
N PRO A 172 18.89 -22.17 -49.18
CA PRO A 172 19.96 -21.19 -49.00
C PRO A 172 20.55 -20.81 -50.37
N ALA A 173 20.51 -19.52 -50.68
CA ALA A 173 21.38 -18.96 -51.70
C ALA A 173 22.82 -18.97 -51.15
N LYS A 174 23.76 -19.37 -51.99
CA LYS A 174 25.21 -19.46 -51.76
C LYS A 174 25.72 -18.23 -50.98
N LEU A 175 26.34 -18.48 -49.81
CA LEU A 175 26.91 -17.46 -48.93
C LEU A 175 27.99 -16.64 -49.66
N PRO A 176 27.92 -15.29 -49.63
CA PRO A 176 29.07 -14.43 -49.96
C PRO A 176 30.03 -14.31 -48.75
N PRO A 177 31.26 -13.82 -48.97
CA PRO A 177 32.29 -13.73 -47.93
C PRO A 177 31.93 -12.74 -46.83
N VAL A 178 32.39 -13.08 -45.62
CA VAL A 178 32.24 -12.31 -44.37
C VAL A 178 33.08 -11.04 -44.42
N GLU A 179 32.41 -9.88 -44.37
CA GLU A 179 33.03 -8.59 -44.00
C GLU A 179 32.85 -8.36 -42.49
N THR A 180 33.96 -8.15 -41.79
CA THR A 180 34.02 -7.79 -40.37
C THR A 180 33.57 -6.34 -40.16
N ALA A 181 32.46 -6.13 -39.45
CA ALA A 181 32.01 -4.83 -38.98
C ALA A 181 32.36 -4.64 -37.48
N GLY A 182 32.95 -3.49 -37.16
CA GLY A 182 33.39 -3.10 -35.82
C GLY A 182 32.24 -2.79 -34.86
N ALA A 183 32.55 -2.87 -33.56
CA ALA A 183 31.64 -2.64 -32.44
C ALA A 183 31.22 -1.15 -32.33
N PRO A 184 29.92 -0.87 -32.06
CA PRO A 184 29.49 0.47 -31.67
C PRO A 184 29.63 0.71 -30.16
N GLU A 185 30.10 1.91 -29.83
CA GLU A 185 30.34 2.45 -28.48
C GLU A 185 29.05 2.98 -27.84
N LEU A 186 28.89 2.81 -26.52
CA LEU A 186 27.74 3.28 -25.73
C LEU A 186 28.01 4.68 -25.10
N PRO A 187 27.06 5.63 -25.12
CA PRO A 187 27.17 6.86 -24.34
C PRO A 187 26.63 6.73 -22.90
N VAL A 188 27.30 7.42 -21.98
CA VAL A 188 27.04 7.48 -20.53
C VAL A 188 26.39 8.82 -20.10
N ALA A 189 25.35 8.68 -19.26
CA ALA A 189 24.80 9.54 -18.18
C ALA A 189 24.33 11.01 -18.40
N LYS A 190 23.22 11.37 -17.72
CA LYS A 190 23.19 12.34 -16.59
C LYS A 190 21.82 12.48 -15.87
N SER A 191 21.90 12.61 -14.54
CA SER A 191 20.89 13.08 -13.56
C SER A 191 20.53 14.57 -13.77
N ALA A 192 19.64 15.28 -13.06
CA ALA A 192 18.69 15.16 -11.95
C ALA A 192 17.81 16.44 -12.01
N ALA A 193 16.63 16.50 -11.38
CA ALA A 193 16.07 17.77 -10.89
C ALA A 193 14.99 17.59 -9.81
N THR A 194 15.14 18.40 -8.76
CA THR A 194 14.42 18.60 -7.49
C THR A 194 13.14 19.43 -7.63
N GLY A 195 12.19 19.27 -6.70
CA GLY A 195 11.09 20.21 -6.47
C GLY A 195 10.30 19.93 -5.17
N GLN A 196 10.11 20.96 -4.35
CA GLN A 196 9.53 20.98 -3.00
C GLN A 196 8.07 21.57 -3.04
N PRO A 197 7.20 21.43 -2.00
CA PRO A 197 5.74 21.27 -2.12
C PRO A 197 4.90 22.49 -1.71
N ASN A 198 3.57 22.40 -1.88
CA ASN A 198 2.57 23.23 -1.20
C ASN A 198 1.18 22.50 -1.14
N PRO A 199 0.20 22.93 -0.32
CA PRO A 199 -0.57 22.03 0.55
C PRO A 199 -2.05 21.94 0.17
N GLY A 200 -2.65 20.79 0.45
CA GLY A 200 -4.08 20.59 0.30
C GLY A 200 -4.38 19.13 0.55
N GLN A 201 -4.78 18.81 1.78
CA GLN A 201 -5.16 17.46 2.20
C GLN A 201 -6.32 16.96 1.33
N PRO A 202 -6.18 15.83 0.60
CA PRO A 202 -7.29 15.21 -0.11
C PRO A 202 -8.01 14.22 0.81
N LYS A 203 -9.34 14.17 0.66
CA LYS A 203 -10.21 13.22 1.36
C LYS A 203 -9.97 11.81 0.81
N VAL A 204 -9.79 10.84 1.71
CA VAL A 204 -9.60 9.41 1.39
C VAL A 204 -10.95 8.79 1.05
N LEU A 205 -11.05 8.05 -0.07
CA LEU A 205 -12.32 7.48 -0.54
C LEU A 205 -12.38 5.94 -0.43
N SER A 206 -11.25 5.25 -0.30
CA SER A 206 -11.21 3.79 -0.13
C SER A 206 -10.12 3.38 0.86
N ALA A 207 -10.52 2.94 2.05
CA ALA A 207 -9.63 2.27 3.00
C ALA A 207 -10.09 0.82 3.13
N TRP A 208 -9.18 -0.11 2.87
CA TRP A 208 -9.42 -1.55 3.02
C TRP A 208 -9.81 -1.94 4.48
N ARG A 209 -10.61 -2.99 4.64
CA ARG A 209 -10.80 -3.72 5.92
C ARG A 209 -11.31 -2.93 7.15
N CYS A 210 -12.63 -2.86 7.30
CA CYS A 210 -13.24 -2.86 8.64
C CYS A 210 -13.41 -4.33 9.09
N THR A 211 -12.43 -4.89 9.80
CA THR A 211 -12.56 -6.23 10.36
C THR A 211 -13.00 -6.15 11.82
N ASP A 212 -14.30 -6.34 12.06
CA ASP A 212 -14.81 -7.07 13.22
C ASP A 212 -16.18 -7.70 12.88
N PRO A 213 -16.40 -9.00 13.14
CA PRO A 213 -17.71 -9.61 12.98
C PRO A 213 -18.67 -9.08 14.05
N LEU A 214 -19.86 -8.60 13.63
CA LEU A 214 -20.90 -8.18 14.56
C LEU A 214 -21.36 -9.37 15.44
N PRO A 215 -21.40 -9.25 16.77
CA PRO A 215 -21.93 -10.29 17.63
C PRO A 215 -23.46 -10.37 17.46
N ILE A 216 -23.93 -11.47 16.86
CA ILE A 216 -25.35 -11.78 16.72
C ILE A 216 -25.87 -12.28 18.07
N THR A 217 -26.60 -11.42 18.80
CA THR A 217 -27.29 -11.84 20.02
C THR A 217 -28.60 -12.53 19.66
N THR A 218 -28.64 -13.86 19.80
CA THR A 218 -29.85 -14.66 19.62
C THR A 218 -30.80 -14.46 20.81
N GLY A 219 -31.74 -13.53 20.65
CA GLY A 219 -32.78 -13.27 21.67
C GLY A 219 -33.58 -11.95 21.55
N SER A 220 -33.31 -11.11 20.54
CA SER A 220 -34.04 -9.84 20.36
C SER A 220 -35.35 -10.01 19.58
N VAL A 221 -36.40 -9.30 20.02
CA VAL A 221 -37.73 -9.26 19.38
C VAL A 221 -37.72 -8.49 18.04
N ASP A 222 -36.64 -7.76 17.76
CA ASP A 222 -36.32 -7.18 16.46
C ASP A 222 -34.80 -7.30 16.21
N PRO A 223 -34.35 -8.39 15.57
CA PRO A 223 -32.94 -8.61 15.29
C PRO A 223 -32.42 -7.71 14.16
N ILE A 224 -33.30 -7.20 13.28
CA ILE A 224 -32.90 -6.40 12.11
C ILE A 224 -32.71 -4.94 12.51
N GLY A 225 -33.64 -4.37 13.28
CA GLY A 225 -33.54 -2.99 13.78
C GLY A 225 -32.34 -2.77 14.70
N GLN A 226 -31.92 -3.80 15.44
CA GLN A 226 -30.70 -3.72 16.26
C GLN A 226 -29.40 -3.84 15.45
N VAL A 227 -29.40 -4.61 14.36
CA VAL A 227 -28.26 -4.68 13.43
C VAL A 227 -28.08 -3.32 12.75
N ILE A 228 -29.16 -2.71 12.26
CA ILE A 228 -29.10 -1.38 11.61
C ILE A 228 -28.62 -0.29 12.58
N LYS A 229 -29.06 -0.33 13.84
CA LYS A 229 -28.62 0.66 14.84
C LYS A 229 -27.16 0.46 15.26
N LYS A 230 -26.70 -0.79 15.44
CA LYS A 230 -25.29 -1.09 15.73
C LYS A 230 -24.37 -0.79 14.54
N ASP A 231 -24.87 -0.94 13.32
CA ASP A 231 -24.17 -0.64 12.08
C ASP A 231 -23.96 0.88 11.91
N ALA A 232 -24.96 1.69 12.26
CA ALA A 232 -24.84 3.15 12.32
C ALA A 232 -23.80 3.61 13.38
N GLU A 233 -23.77 2.97 14.55
CA GLU A 233 -22.78 3.24 15.61
C GLU A 233 -21.37 2.71 15.27
N HIS A 234 -21.26 1.67 14.43
CA HIS A 234 -19.98 1.15 13.92
C HIS A 234 -19.42 2.05 12.80
N THR A 235 -20.30 2.57 11.94
CA THR A 235 -19.97 3.52 10.86
C THR A 235 -19.36 4.83 11.40
N GLU A 236 -19.74 5.28 12.60
CA GLU A 236 -19.10 6.44 13.25
C GLU A 236 -17.70 6.16 13.81
N ARG A 237 -17.32 4.89 13.99
CA ARG A 237 -15.95 4.51 14.42
C ARG A 237 -15.00 4.25 13.26
N CYS A 238 -15.53 4.18 12.03
CA CYS A 238 -14.78 3.95 10.79
C CYS A 238 -14.71 5.23 9.92
N ARG A 239 -14.88 6.40 10.53
CA ARG A 239 -14.72 7.73 9.92
C ARG A 239 -13.57 8.50 10.56
#